data_AF-A0A7C1UYB1-F1
#
_entry.id   AF-A0A7C1UYB1-F1
#
_cell.length_a   1.000
_cell.length_b   1.000
_cell.length_c   1.000
_cell.angle_alpha   90.00
_cell.angle_beta   90.00
_cell.angle_gamma   90.00
#
_symmetry.space_group_name_H-M   'P 1'
#
loop_
_entity.id
_entity.type
_entity.pdbx_description
1 polymer ?
#
loop_
_entity_poly.entity_id
_entity_poly.type
_entity_poly.pdbx_seq_one_letter_code
_entity_poly.pdbx_strand_id
1 'polypeptide(L)' 'ASYLIVVVKKLSNAVLKAVGAGGINILSNNKAPAGQIIEHPHIHIVPRFSDDNLSEWQSHKYKVGEKEKYVEKIKSSII' A
#
# COMPACT_ATOMS: atom_id res chain seq x y z
N ALA A 1 -8.40 -15.40 -1.18
CA ALA A 1 -7.72 -14.12 -0.83
C ALA A 1 -7.03 -14.16 0.54
N SER A 2 -7.57 -14.83 1.56
CA SER A 2 -7.01 -14.85 2.92
C SER A 2 -5.57 -15.37 3.04
N TYR A 3 -5.15 -16.33 2.20
CA TYR A 3 -3.81 -16.91 2.30
C TYR A 3 -2.67 -15.91 1.98
N LEU A 4 -2.87 -15.03 0.98
CA LEU A 4 -1.83 -14.08 0.56
C LEU A 4 -1.39 -13.18 1.73
N ILE A 5 -2.35 -12.58 2.46
CA ILE A 5 -2.01 -11.68 3.56
C ILE A 5 -1.38 -12.41 4.75
N VAL A 6 -1.73 -13.69 4.96
CA VAL A 6 -1.07 -14.54 5.98
C VAL A 6 0.39 -14.75 5.63
N VAL A 7 0.70 -15.05 4.36
CA VAL A 7 2.08 -15.18 3.88
C VAL A 7 2.82 -13.86 3.97
N VAL A 8 2.22 -12.75 3.53
CA VAL A 8 2.82 -11.41 3.62
C VAL A 8 3.17 -11.08 5.07
N LYS A 9 2.25 -11.28 6.02
CA LYS A 9 2.54 -11.06 7.45
C LYS A 9 3.73 -11.88 7.94
N LYS A 10 3.80 -13.17 7.59
CA LYS A 10 4.91 -14.06 7.96
C LYS A 10 6.24 -13.53 7.41
N LEU A 11 6.28 -13.17 6.13
CA LEU A 11 7.48 -12.69 5.46
C LEU A 11 7.89 -11.29 5.94
N SER A 12 6.96 -10.37 6.17
CA SER A 12 7.26 -9.03 6.68
C SER A 12 7.98 -9.08 8.04
N ASN A 13 7.55 -9.97 8.95
CA ASN A 13 8.22 -10.16 10.22
C ASN A 13 9.62 -10.76 10.06
N ALA A 14 9.81 -11.67 9.11
CA ALA A 14 11.11 -12.26 8.82
C ALA A 14 12.07 -11.21 8.23
N VAL A 15 11.62 -10.42 7.25
CA VAL A 15 12.39 -9.34 6.64
C VAL A 15 12.78 -8.30 7.70
N LEU A 16 11.82 -7.81 8.49
CA LEU A 16 12.05 -6.80 9.53
C LEU A 16 13.17 -7.22 10.50
N LYS A 17 13.13 -8.47 10.97
CA LYS A 17 14.16 -9.02 11.87
C LYS A 17 15.49 -9.23 11.18
N ALA A 18 15.48 -9.78 9.96
CA ALA A 18 16.70 -10.17 9.26
C ALA A 18 17.57 -8.96 8.88
N VAL A 19 16.95 -7.82 8.56
CA VAL A 19 17.67 -6.62 8.11
C VAL A 19 17.73 -5.51 9.18
N GLY A 20 17.16 -5.73 10.36
CA GLY A 20 17.16 -4.74 11.45
C GLY A 20 16.37 -3.47 11.13
N ALA A 21 15.31 -3.57 10.32
CA ALA A 21 14.48 -2.41 9.94
C ALA A 21 13.59 -1.94 11.09
N GLY A 22 13.32 -0.63 11.15
CA GLY A 22 12.39 -0.03 12.11
C GLY A 22 10.91 -0.18 11.71
N GLY A 23 10.64 -0.47 10.43
CA GLY A 23 9.30 -0.65 9.92
C GLY A 23 9.26 -1.36 8.56
N ILE A 24 8.06 -1.60 8.05
CA ILE A 24 7.80 -2.20 6.73
C ILE A 24 6.71 -1.40 6.01
N ASN A 25 6.89 -1.10 4.73
CA ASN A 25 5.76 -0.81 3.84
C ASN A 25 5.34 -2.06 3.08
N ILE A 26 4.03 -2.29 3.02
CA ILE A 26 3.40 -3.32 2.19
C ILE A 26 2.61 -2.58 1.11
N LEU A 27 2.93 -2.82 -0.16
CA LEU A 27 2.31 -2.10 -1.28
C LEU A 27 2.01 -3.03 -2.46
N SER A 28 0.97 -2.68 -3.19
CA SER A 28 0.57 -3.33 -4.44
C SER A 28 0.19 -2.24 -5.44
N ASN A 29 0.99 -2.12 -6.50
CA ASN A 29 0.74 -1.14 -7.55
C ASN A 29 -0.18 -1.77 -8.58
N ASN A 30 -1.27 -1.09 -8.90
CA ASN A 30 -2.29 -1.57 -9.83
C ASN A 30 -2.44 -0.56 -10.95
N LYS A 31 -2.05 -0.97 -12.16
CA LYS A 31 -1.94 -0.15 -13.38
C LYS A 31 -0.77 0.84 -13.36
N ALA A 32 -0.37 1.28 -14.56
CA ALA A 32 0.78 2.14 -14.78
C ALA A 32 0.75 3.47 -13.98
N PRO A 33 -0.38 4.18 -13.81
CA PRO A 33 -0.41 5.41 -13.00
C PRO A 33 -0.10 5.20 -11.52
N ALA A 34 -0.29 3.98 -11.00
CA ALA A 34 0.11 3.61 -9.65
C ALA A 34 1.56 3.10 -9.57
N GLY A 35 2.31 3.14 -10.67
CA GLY A 35 3.70 2.67 -10.74
C GLY A 35 3.85 1.17 -11.05
N GLN A 36 2.84 0.49 -11.58
CA GLN A 36 2.97 -0.91 -12.01
C GLN A 36 3.65 -0.98 -13.39
N ILE A 37 4.78 -1.68 -13.46
CA ILE A 37 5.50 -1.94 -14.72
C ILE A 37 5.21 -3.36 -15.23
N ILE A 38 5.14 -4.34 -14.32
CA ILE A 38 4.86 -5.74 -14.65
C ILE A 38 3.38 -6.03 -14.41
N GLU A 39 2.64 -6.40 -15.46
CA GLU A 39 1.19 -6.68 -15.43
C GLU A 39 0.85 -8.06 -14.83
N HIS A 40 1.49 -8.40 -13.72
CA HIS A 40 1.16 -9.52 -12.86
C HIS A 40 0.92 -8.99 -11.44
N PRO A 41 -0.17 -9.34 -10.74
CA PRO A 41 -0.39 -8.88 -9.36
C PRO A 41 0.73 -9.32 -8.42
N HIS A 42 1.30 -8.38 -7.69
CA HIS A 42 2.35 -8.67 -6.71
C HIS A 42 2.24 -7.75 -5.50
N ILE A 43 2.89 -8.18 -4.42
CA ILE A 43 3.03 -7.43 -3.16
C ILE A 43 4.50 -7.17 -2.94
N HIS A 44 4.87 -5.92 -2.72
CA HIS A 44 6.19 -5.58 -2.21
C HIS A 44 6.17 -5.57 -0.68
N ILE A 45 7.25 -6.06 -0.08
CA ILE A 45 7.57 -5.94 1.34
C ILE A 45 8.84 -5.12 1.40
N VAL A 46 8.73 -3.85 1.76
CA VAL A 46 9.84 -2.89 1.71
C VAL A 46 10.26 -2.54 3.15
N PRO A 47 11.45 -2.96 3.61
CA PRO A 47 11.97 -2.54 4.92
C PRO A 47 12.26 -1.03 4.93
N ARG A 48 11.95 -0.38 6.06
CA ARG A 48 12.10 1.06 6.27
C ARG A 48 13.04 1.36 7.43
N PHE A 49 13.85 2.39 7.25
CA PHE A 49 14.82 2.88 8.23
C PHE A 49 14.59 4.37 8.47
N SER A 50 14.94 4.88 9.65
CA SER A 50 14.65 6.27 10.02
C SER A 50 15.31 7.31 9.10
N ASP A 51 16.35 6.93 8.38
CA ASP A 51 17.21 7.77 7.54
C ASP A 51 17.20 7.37 6.05
N ASP A 52 16.22 6.55 5.62
CA ASP A 52 16.17 6.06 4.22
C ASP A 52 15.75 7.11 3.17
N ASN A 53 15.40 8.33 3.60
CA ASN A 53 14.98 9.46 2.76
C ASN A 53 13.81 9.15 1.81
N LEU A 54 13.03 8.09 2.06
CA LEU A 54 11.86 7.76 1.25
C LEU A 54 10.64 8.54 1.75
N SER A 55 9.97 9.22 0.83
CA SER A 55 8.84 10.09 1.15
C SER A 55 7.61 9.33 1.63
N GLU A 56 6.87 9.96 2.53
CA GLU A 56 5.52 9.53 2.92
C GLU A 56 4.50 9.81 1.81
N TRP A 57 3.40 9.06 1.85
CA TRP A 57 2.25 9.33 0.98
C TRP A 57 1.69 10.73 1.27
N GLN A 58 1.63 11.57 0.25
CA GLN A 58 1.15 12.95 0.39
C GLN A 58 -0.35 12.96 0.70
N SER A 59 -0.71 13.59 1.81
CA SER A 59 -2.10 13.76 2.22
C SER A 59 -2.63 15.13 1.79
N HIS A 60 -3.90 15.16 1.36
CA HIS A 60 -4.60 16.39 0.99
C HIS A 60 -5.92 16.49 1.76
N LYS A 61 -6.32 17.72 2.11
CA LYS A 61 -7.62 17.98 2.74
C LYS A 61 -8.73 17.94 1.68
N TYR A 62 -9.81 17.24 1.99
CA TYR A 62 -11.03 17.27 1.18
C TYR A 62 -11.68 18.65 1.22
N LYS A 63 -12.30 19.05 0.12
CA LYS A 63 -13.22 20.20 0.07
C LYS A 63 -14.56 19.84 0.71
N VAL A 64 -15.33 20.85 1.11
CA VAL A 64 -16.69 20.67 1.66
C VAL A 64 -17.55 19.89 0.66
N GLY A 65 -18.15 18.79 1.09
CA GLY A 65 -19.02 17.93 0.26
C GLY A 65 -18.31 16.95 -0.68
N GLU A 66 -16.97 17.03 -0.80
CA GLU A 66 -16.20 16.20 -1.74
C GLU A 66 -16.14 14.74 -1.31
N LYS A 67 -15.96 14.50 -0.02
CA LYS A 67 -15.91 13.15 0.56
C LYS A 67 -17.23 12.41 0.34
N GLU A 68 -18.35 13.05 0.63
CA GLU A 68 -19.70 12.48 0.49
C GLU A 68 -19.96 12.11 -0.97
N LYS A 69 -19.60 13.01 -1.90
CA LYS A 69 -19.69 12.76 -3.34
C LYS A 69 -18.90 11.53 -3.77
N TYR A 70 -17.68 11.33 -3.24
CA TYR A 70 -16.88 10.14 -3.58
C TYR A 70 -17.46 8.86 -3.00
N VAL A 71 -17.96 8.89 -1.76
CA VAL A 71 -18.59 7.73 -1.14
C VAL A 71 -19.77 7.23 -1.97
N GLU A 72 -20.65 8.13 -2.40
CA GLU A 72 -21.83 7.74 -3.19
C GLU A 72 -21.43 7.16 -4.56
N LYS A 73 -20.44 7.76 -5.23
CA LYS A 73 -19.90 7.23 -6.49
C LYS A 73 -19.25 5.84 -6.34
N ILE A 74 -18.53 5.61 -5.24
CA ILE A 74 -17.90 4.32 -4.98
C ILE A 74 -18.99 3.27 -4.73
N LYS A 75 -19.98 3.55 -3.87
CA LYS A 75 -21.09 2.63 -3.61
C LYS A 75 -21.86 2.27 -4.87
N SER A 76 -22.14 3.22 -5.75
CA SER A 76 -22.85 2.97 -7.00
C SER A 76 -22.04 2.14 -8.01
N SER A 77 -20.74 1.98 -7.78
CA SER A 77 -19.82 1.25 -8.67
C SER A 77 -19.43 -0.13 -8.12
N ILE A 78 -19.87 -0.48 -6.92
CA ILE A 78 -19.70 -1.82 -6.36
C ILE A 78 -20.80 -2.70 -6.96
N ILE A 79 -20.39 -3.77 -7.64
CA ILE A 79 -21.28 -4.82 -8.19
C ILE A 79 -21.59 -5.83 -7.09
#